data_AF-W3WUS6-F1
#
_entry.id   AF-W3WUS6-F1
#
_cell.length_a   1.000
_cell.length_b   1.000
_cell.length_c   1.000
_cell.angle_alpha   90.00
_cell.angle_beta   90.00
_cell.angle_gamma   90.00
#
_symmetry.space_group_name_H-M   'P 1'
#
loop_
_entity.id
_entity.type
_entity.pdbx_description
1 polymer ?
#
loop_
_entity_poly.entity_id
_entity_poly.type
_entity_poly.pdbx_seq_one_letter_code
_entity_poly.pdbx_strand_id
1 'polypeptide(L)'
;MPVSLEALTLTLSGFMSGYDFSGAWVFTPAVAEAPSPLIAKQWKHAWDIGRIVGKSVVTGSAASFAYLAYGEPVKHGNPRFQQLLSLAAIVIGAIVPFTIISSYPFNEAINKRLGEIDGDIKVGKGSTDLKQLVVDWGRLDFYRTILAISGTFIGIFAVLL
;
A
#
# COMPACT_ATOMS: atom_id res chain seq x y z
N MET A 1 7.58 -6.26 -30.18
CA MET A 1 7.18 -4.85 -29.96
C MET A 1 7.72 -4.41 -28.61
N PRO A 2 8.30 -3.22 -28.46
CA PRO A 2 8.58 -2.66 -27.14
C PRO A 2 7.26 -2.42 -26.39
N VAL A 3 7.23 -2.70 -25.09
CA VAL A 3 6.08 -2.41 -24.21
C VAL A 3 5.96 -0.89 -24.04
N SER A 4 4.75 -0.33 -24.20
CA SER A 4 4.53 1.10 -24.03
C SER A 4 4.64 1.52 -22.55
N LEU A 5 4.95 2.78 -22.29
CA LEU A 5 5.12 3.27 -20.92
C LEU A 5 3.77 3.29 -20.17
N GLU A 6 2.67 3.54 -20.87
CA GLU A 6 1.30 3.45 -20.34
C GLU A 6 1.02 2.03 -19.87
N ALA A 7 1.29 1.02 -20.71
CA ALA A 7 1.08 -0.39 -20.37
C ALA A 7 1.92 -0.81 -19.16
N LEU A 8 3.18 -0.36 -19.09
CA LEU A 8 4.05 -0.60 -17.94
C LEU A 8 3.51 0.05 -16.66
N THR A 9 3.05 1.30 -16.75
CA THR A 9 2.52 2.08 -15.62
C THR A 9 1.22 1.47 -15.08
N LEU A 10 0.32 1.05 -15.97
CA LEU A 10 -0.92 0.37 -15.61
C LEU A 10 -0.66 -1.01 -15.00
N THR A 11 0.34 -1.74 -15.51
CA THR A 11 0.74 -3.03 -14.93
C THR A 11 1.29 -2.86 -13.52
N LEU A 12 2.15 -1.86 -13.30
CA LEU A 12 2.76 -1.60 -11.99
C LEU A 12 1.72 -1.17 -10.95
N SER A 13 0.81 -0.27 -11.32
CA SER A 13 -0.27 0.19 -10.43
C SER A 13 -1.36 -0.86 -10.20
N GLY A 14 -1.67 -1.67 -11.22
CA GLY A 14 -2.55 -2.84 -11.09
C GLY A 14 -1.95 -3.92 -10.17
N PHE A 15 -0.65 -4.20 -10.30
CA PHE A 15 0.07 -5.08 -9.37
C PHE A 15 -0.03 -4.57 -7.93
N MET A 16 0.18 -3.27 -7.70
CA MET A 16 0.04 -2.66 -6.37
C MET A 16 -1.37 -2.86 -5.81
N SER A 17 -2.40 -2.61 -6.62
CA SER A 17 -3.79 -2.77 -6.22
C SER A 17 -4.10 -4.20 -5.78
N GLY A 18 -3.63 -5.20 -6.54
CA GLY A 18 -3.80 -6.61 -6.18
C GLY A 18 -2.99 -7.02 -4.94
N TYR A 19 -1.78 -6.47 -4.79
CA TYR A 19 -0.92 -6.69 -3.63
C TYR A 19 -1.57 -6.16 -2.33
N ASP A 20 -2.01 -4.90 -2.32
CA ASP A 20 -2.66 -4.28 -1.15
C ASP A 20 -3.98 -4.99 -0.82
N PHE A 21 -4.79 -5.30 -1.85
CA PHE A 21 -6.04 -6.04 -1.66
C PHE A 21 -5.78 -7.40 -1.00
N SER A 22 -4.79 -8.15 -1.50
CA SER A 22 -4.43 -9.45 -0.92
C SER A 22 -3.91 -9.30 0.51
N GLY A 23 -3.11 -8.27 0.77
CA GLY A 23 -2.62 -7.91 2.11
C GLY A 23 -3.75 -7.73 3.12
N ALA A 24 -4.76 -6.97 2.73
CA ALA A 24 -5.84 -6.58 3.63
C ALA A 24 -6.97 -7.63 3.73
N TRP A 25 -7.32 -8.34 2.64
CA TRP A 25 -8.46 -9.26 2.59
C TRP A 25 -8.09 -10.73 2.79
N VAL A 26 -6.85 -11.11 2.49
CA VAL A 26 -6.42 -12.51 2.56
C VAL A 26 -5.40 -12.68 3.68
N PHE A 27 -4.31 -11.92 3.63
CA PHE A 27 -3.18 -12.09 4.54
C PHE A 27 -3.51 -11.67 5.97
N THR A 28 -4.04 -10.45 6.18
CA THR A 28 -4.27 -9.95 7.54
C THR A 28 -5.28 -10.78 8.33
N PRO A 29 -6.43 -11.20 7.78
CA PRO A 29 -7.35 -12.10 8.47
C PRO A 29 -6.70 -13.45 8.82
N ALA A 30 -5.95 -14.05 7.87
CA ALA A 30 -5.28 -15.33 8.10
C ALA A 30 -4.21 -15.24 9.21
N VAL A 31 -3.44 -14.15 9.26
CA VAL A 31 -2.46 -13.91 10.32
C VAL A 31 -3.15 -13.70 11.68
N ALA A 32 -4.33 -13.08 11.71
CA ALA A 32 -5.07 -12.85 12.96
C ALA A 32 -5.63 -14.14 13.60
N GLU A 33 -5.68 -15.26 12.87
CA GLU A 33 -6.08 -16.57 13.40
C GLU A 33 -4.95 -17.30 14.11
N ALA A 34 -3.69 -16.91 13.88
CA ALA A 34 -2.54 -17.54 14.50
C ALA A 34 -2.47 -17.28 16.02
N PRO A 35 -1.75 -18.12 16.81
CA PRO A 35 -1.46 -17.83 18.21
C PRO A 35 -0.64 -16.53 18.37
N SER A 36 -0.89 -15.76 19.43
CA SER A 36 -0.34 -14.40 19.64
C SER A 36 1.15 -14.18 19.30
N PRO A 37 2.11 -15.03 19.72
CA PRO A 37 3.52 -14.83 19.34
C PRO A 37 3.79 -15.07 17.85
N LEU A 38 3.00 -15.92 17.19
CA LEU A 38 3.14 -16.22 15.76
C LEU A 38 2.54 -15.11 14.89
N ILE A 39 1.41 -14.51 15.31
CA ILE A 39 0.76 -13.38 14.60
C ILE A 39 1.78 -12.30 14.27
N ALA A 40 2.51 -11.85 15.29
CA ALA A 40 3.36 -10.70 15.12
C ALA A 40 4.68 -11.02 14.41
N LYS A 41 5.20 -12.25 14.51
CA LYS A 41 6.34 -12.70 13.68
C LYS A 41 5.96 -12.75 12.20
N GLN A 42 4.79 -13.30 11.87
CA GLN A 42 4.29 -13.36 10.49
C GLN A 42 4.00 -11.96 9.94
N TRP A 43 3.31 -11.12 10.72
CA TRP A 43 3.07 -9.72 10.37
C TRP A 43 4.38 -8.95 10.16
N LYS A 44 5.36 -9.08 11.07
CA LYS A 44 6.63 -8.37 10.99
C LYS A 44 7.42 -8.75 9.74
N HIS A 45 7.47 -10.04 9.43
CA HIS A 45 8.13 -10.53 8.23
C HIS A 45 7.48 -9.97 6.96
N ALA A 46 6.15 -10.02 6.87
CA ALA A 46 5.42 -9.43 5.75
C ALA A 46 5.59 -7.91 5.65
N TRP A 47 5.59 -7.21 6.79
CA TRP A 47 5.84 -5.76 6.85
C TRP A 47 7.24 -5.39 6.35
N ASP A 48 8.27 -6.16 6.72
CA ASP A 48 9.65 -5.90 6.29
C ASP A 48 9.82 -6.06 4.77
N ILE A 49 9.11 -7.02 4.16
CA ILE A 49 9.05 -7.17 2.71
C ILE A 49 8.24 -6.02 2.10
N GLY A 50 7.03 -5.78 2.62
CA GLY A 50 6.08 -4.80 2.07
C GLY A 50 6.57 -3.37 2.14
N ARG A 51 7.33 -2.98 3.17
CA ARG A 51 7.92 -1.64 3.26
C ARG A 51 8.99 -1.39 2.19
N ILE A 52 9.58 -2.43 1.60
CA ILE A 52 10.54 -2.31 0.50
C ILE A 52 9.78 -2.34 -0.83
N VAL A 53 9.00 -3.41 -1.05
CA VAL A 53 8.25 -3.62 -2.30
C VAL A 53 7.23 -2.50 -2.51
N GLY A 54 6.36 -2.26 -1.52
CA GLY A 54 5.31 -1.26 -1.60
C GLY A 54 5.84 0.16 -1.83
N LYS A 55 6.94 0.55 -1.15
CA LYS A 55 7.56 1.87 -1.39
C LYS A 55 8.07 2.02 -2.82
N SER A 56 8.77 1.00 -3.34
CA SER A 56 9.29 1.02 -4.72
C SER A 56 8.15 1.08 -5.75
N VAL A 57 7.12 0.25 -5.56
CA VAL A 57 5.99 0.15 -6.50
C VAL A 57 5.11 1.40 -6.45
N VAL A 58 4.77 1.93 -5.28
CA VAL A 58 3.98 3.17 -5.14
C VAL A 58 4.73 4.36 -5.73
N THR A 59 5.99 4.54 -5.36
CA THR A 59 6.80 5.68 -5.83
C THR A 59 7.02 5.57 -7.34
N GLY A 60 7.32 4.37 -7.84
CA GLY A 60 7.47 4.10 -9.26
C GLY A 60 6.18 4.40 -10.03
N SER A 61 5.03 3.91 -9.56
CA SER A 61 3.73 4.14 -10.20
C SER A 61 3.37 5.62 -10.23
N ALA A 62 3.48 6.32 -9.09
CA ALA A 62 3.18 7.74 -9.01
C ALA A 62 4.11 8.58 -9.90
N ALA A 63 5.42 8.26 -9.92
CA ALA A 63 6.38 8.94 -10.78
C ALA A 63 6.11 8.68 -12.26
N SER A 64 5.76 7.45 -12.65
CA SER A 64 5.43 7.11 -14.03
C SER A 64 4.15 7.81 -14.49
N PHE A 65 3.09 7.86 -13.65
CA PHE A 65 1.89 8.65 -13.96
C PHE A 65 2.19 10.15 -14.10
N ALA A 66 3.00 10.71 -13.20
CA ALA A 66 3.41 12.12 -13.28
C ALA A 66 4.25 12.39 -14.54
N TYR A 67 5.14 11.48 -14.90
CA TYR A 67 5.95 11.58 -16.11
C TYR A 67 5.08 11.54 -17.38
N LEU A 68 4.14 10.59 -17.46
CA LEU A 68 3.18 10.55 -18.56
C LEU A 68 2.34 11.83 -18.60
N ALA A 69 1.85 12.32 -17.46
CA ALA A 69 1.10 13.58 -17.39
C ALA A 69 1.93 14.81 -17.80
N TYR A 70 3.26 14.77 -17.69
CA TYR A 70 4.15 15.86 -18.10
C TYR A 70 4.55 15.76 -19.58
N GLY A 71 4.87 14.55 -20.06
CA GLY A 71 5.47 14.32 -21.38
C GLY A 71 4.50 14.04 -22.52
N GLU A 72 3.37 13.36 -22.25
CA GLU A 72 2.36 12.98 -23.26
C GLU A 72 1.31 14.06 -23.62
N PRO A 73 1.00 15.12 -22.82
CA PRO A 73 0.06 16.17 -23.25
C PRO A 73 0.46 16.83 -24.58
N VAL A 74 1.77 16.86 -24.85
CA VAL A 74 2.34 17.37 -26.10
C VAL A 74 2.12 16.39 -27.27
N LYS A 75 1.97 15.09 -27.02
CA LYS A 75 1.80 14.05 -28.06
C LYS A 75 0.34 13.73 -28.39
N HIS A 76 -0.58 13.85 -27.44
CA HIS A 76 -1.99 13.48 -27.64
C HIS A 76 -2.95 14.67 -27.71
N GLY A 77 -2.50 15.90 -27.36
CA GLY A 77 -3.30 17.12 -27.50
C GLY A 77 -4.61 17.12 -26.69
N ASN A 78 -4.78 16.19 -25.75
CA ASN A 78 -5.99 16.01 -24.94
C ASN A 78 -5.75 16.48 -23.50
N PRO A 79 -6.31 17.63 -23.08
CA PRO A 79 -6.16 18.13 -21.70
C PRO A 79 -6.73 17.19 -20.65
N ARG A 80 -7.75 16.38 -20.98
CA ARG A 80 -8.37 15.43 -20.04
C ARG A 80 -7.43 14.28 -19.71
N PHE A 81 -6.68 13.79 -20.70
CA PHE A 81 -5.65 12.77 -20.50
C PHE A 81 -4.62 13.24 -19.45
N GLN A 82 -4.11 14.46 -19.62
CA GLN A 82 -3.16 15.07 -18.68
C GLN A 82 -3.73 15.23 -17.27
N GLN A 83 -4.96 15.73 -17.16
CA GLN A 83 -5.62 15.95 -15.87
C GLN A 83 -5.83 14.64 -15.11
N LEU A 84 -6.28 13.59 -15.80
CA LEU A 84 -6.53 12.29 -15.20
C LEU A 84 -5.23 11.59 -14.79
N LEU A 85 -4.17 11.64 -15.59
CA LEU A 85 -2.87 11.08 -15.18
C LEU A 85 -2.24 11.86 -14.01
N SER A 86 -2.38 13.18 -14.00
CA SER A 86 -1.97 14.01 -12.84
C SER A 86 -2.74 13.59 -11.58
N LEU A 87 -4.05 13.38 -11.70
CA LEU A 87 -4.87 12.91 -10.59
C LEU A 87 -4.47 11.51 -10.13
N ALA A 88 -4.23 10.57 -11.06
CA ALA A 88 -3.74 9.23 -10.74
C ALA A 88 -2.41 9.27 -9.98
N ALA A 89 -1.47 10.13 -10.41
CA ALA A 89 -0.20 10.34 -9.74
C ALA A 89 -0.38 10.85 -8.30
N ILE A 90 -1.28 11.82 -8.09
CA ILE A 90 -1.59 12.37 -6.76
C ILE A 90 -2.23 11.31 -5.87
N VAL A 91 -3.22 10.58 -6.38
CA VAL A 91 -3.96 9.56 -5.60
C VAL A 91 -3.04 8.42 -5.16
N ILE A 92 -2.20 7.88 -6.06
CA ILE A 92 -1.22 6.85 -5.71
C ILE A 92 -0.13 7.44 -4.81
N GLY A 93 0.38 8.63 -5.12
CA GLY A 93 1.40 9.31 -4.33
C GLY A 93 0.95 9.56 -2.88
N ALA A 94 -0.34 9.84 -2.66
CA ALA A 94 -0.94 10.05 -1.35
C ALA A 94 -0.87 8.82 -0.42
N ILE A 95 -0.66 7.61 -0.97
CA ILE A 95 -0.45 6.39 -0.17
C ILE A 95 0.77 6.54 0.74
N VAL A 96 1.83 7.22 0.30
CA VAL A 96 3.05 7.44 1.10
C VAL A 96 2.79 8.25 2.36
N PRO A 97 2.29 9.51 2.29
CA PRO A 97 1.98 10.28 3.49
C PRO A 97 0.88 9.64 4.33
N PHE A 98 -0.14 9.00 3.70
CA PHE A 98 -1.16 8.24 4.43
C PHE A 98 -0.54 7.14 5.30
N THR A 99 0.39 6.37 4.74
CA THR A 99 1.08 5.28 5.44
C THR A 99 1.94 5.82 6.59
N ILE A 100 2.65 6.92 6.37
CA ILE A 100 3.50 7.53 7.40
C ILE A 100 2.65 8.01 8.58
N ILE A 101 1.54 8.71 8.32
CA ILE A 101 0.70 9.29 9.37
C ILE A 101 -0.11 8.22 10.10
N SER A 102 -0.70 7.27 9.35
CA SER A 102 -1.70 6.36 9.91
C SER A 102 -1.10 5.03 10.38
N SER A 103 -0.16 4.44 9.64
CA SER A 103 0.32 3.09 9.91
C SER A 103 1.51 3.04 10.89
N TYR A 104 2.35 4.07 10.95
CA TYR A 104 3.54 4.07 11.82
C TYR A 104 3.22 3.87 13.31
N PRO A 105 2.20 4.52 13.90
CA PRO A 105 1.86 4.32 15.31
C PRO A 105 1.54 2.86 15.64
N PHE A 106 0.84 2.16 14.74
CA PHE A 106 0.55 0.74 14.87
C PHE A 106 1.80 -0.11 14.74
N ASN A 107 2.67 0.20 13.77
CA ASN A 107 3.92 -0.53 13.59
C ASN A 107 4.81 -0.45 14.85
N GLU A 108 4.92 0.72 15.47
CA GLU A 108 5.67 0.90 16.71
C GLU A 108 5.03 0.14 17.87
N ALA A 109 3.70 0.19 18.01
CA ALA A 109 2.98 -0.54 19.03
C ALA A 109 3.16 -2.05 18.91
N ILE A 110 3.06 -2.60 17.69
CA ILE A 110 3.25 -4.03 17.43
C ILE A 110 4.69 -4.46 17.70
N ASN A 111 5.68 -3.67 17.25
CA ASN A 111 7.10 -3.97 17.51
C ASN A 111 7.45 -3.93 19.00
N LYS A 112 6.88 -2.98 19.76
CA LYS A 112 7.05 -2.92 21.21
C LYS A 112 6.51 -4.19 21.88
N ARG A 113 5.31 -4.65 21.50
CA ARG A 113 4.71 -5.89 22.03
C ARG A 113 5.52 -7.13 21.68
N LEU A 114 6.08 -7.18 20.47
CA LEU A 114 6.99 -8.25 20.07
C LEU A 114 8.21 -8.32 20.98
N GLY A 115 8.84 -7.19 21.28
CA GLY A 115 9.98 -7.13 22.20
C GLY A 115 9.64 -7.57 23.62
N GLU A 116 8.45 -7.24 24.12
CA GLU A 116 7.96 -7.69 25.44
C GLU A 116 7.77 -9.22 25.49
N ILE A 117 7.25 -9.81 24.40
CA ILE A 117 7.01 -11.26 24.28
C ILE A 117 8.32 -12.04 24.14
N ASP A 118 9.24 -11.61 23.27
CA ASP A 118 10.53 -12.30 23.09
C ASP A 118 11.47 -12.09 24.30
N GLY A 119 11.25 -11.05 25.10
CA GLY A 119 12.04 -10.73 26.31
C GLY A 119 11.53 -11.33 27.63
N ASP A 120 10.50 -12.19 27.60
CA ASP A 120 9.88 -12.84 28.76
C ASP A 120 9.32 -11.87 29.84
N ILE A 121 8.97 -10.64 29.41
CA ILE A 121 8.37 -9.63 30.29
C ILE A 121 6.87 -9.93 30.37
N LYS A 122 6.37 -10.24 31.57
CA LYS A 122 4.94 -10.50 31.80
C LYS A 122 4.08 -9.33 31.29
N VAL A 123 3.40 -9.56 30.18
CA VAL A 123 2.47 -8.60 29.55
C VAL A 123 1.36 -8.26 30.56
N GLY A 124 1.36 -7.02 31.06
CA GLY A 124 0.38 -6.55 32.01
C GLY A 124 -1.04 -6.54 31.41
N LYS A 125 -2.04 -6.96 32.20
CA LYS A 125 -3.47 -7.10 31.84
C LYS A 125 -4.17 -5.87 31.21
N GLY A 126 -3.52 -4.72 31.10
CA GLY A 126 -4.04 -3.48 30.49
C GLY A 126 -3.50 -3.19 29.09
N SER A 127 -2.75 -4.12 28.51
CA SER A 127 -2.12 -4.05 27.21
C SER A 127 -3.14 -4.30 26.08
N THR A 128 -3.36 -3.34 25.16
CA THR A 128 -4.10 -3.62 23.90
C THR A 128 -3.59 -4.92 23.29
N ASP A 129 -4.51 -5.86 23.05
CA ASP A 129 -4.19 -7.18 22.53
C ASP A 129 -3.42 -7.05 21.20
N LEU A 130 -2.28 -7.74 21.10
CA LEU A 130 -1.45 -7.80 19.89
C LEU A 130 -2.27 -8.20 18.67
N LYS A 131 -3.23 -9.11 18.85
CA LYS A 131 -4.16 -9.51 17.79
C LYS A 131 -5.00 -8.32 17.33
N GLN A 132 -5.55 -7.55 18.26
CA GLN A 132 -6.36 -6.37 17.95
C GLN A 132 -5.54 -5.31 17.20
N LEU A 133 -4.28 -5.06 17.62
CA LEU A 133 -3.38 -4.14 16.92
C LEU A 133 -3.13 -4.54 15.46
N VAL A 134 -2.92 -5.83 15.20
CA VAL A 134 -2.70 -6.34 13.83
C VAL A 134 -3.98 -6.25 12.99
N VAL A 135 -5.14 -6.55 13.57
CA VAL A 135 -6.44 -6.40 12.90
C VAL A 135 -6.71 -4.94 12.54
N ASP A 136 -6.48 -4.02 13.47
CA ASP A 136 -6.67 -2.58 13.23
C ASP A 136 -5.67 -2.03 12.21
N TRP A 137 -4.43 -2.52 12.23
CA TRP A 137 -3.47 -2.22 11.17
C TRP A 137 -3.95 -2.71 9.80
N GLY A 138 -4.56 -3.89 9.72
CA GLY A 138 -5.17 -4.41 8.49
C GLY A 138 -6.28 -3.52 7.93
N ARG A 139 -7.05 -2.87 8.80
CA ARG A 139 -8.06 -1.89 8.37
C ARG A 139 -7.43 -0.66 7.72
N LEU A 140 -6.22 -0.26 8.12
CA LEU A 140 -5.49 0.81 7.43
C LEU A 140 -5.02 0.38 6.04
N ASP A 141 -4.66 -0.89 5.89
CA ASP A 141 -4.25 -1.46 4.61
C ASP A 141 -5.40 -1.49 3.59
N PHE A 142 -6.64 -1.61 4.06
CA PHE A 142 -7.82 -1.42 3.21
C PHE A 142 -7.87 -0.03 2.57
N TYR A 143 -7.62 1.03 3.34
CA TYR A 143 -7.67 2.38 2.80
C TYR A 143 -6.56 2.61 1.77
N ARG A 144 -5.39 1.99 1.95
CA ARG A 144 -4.33 1.96 0.91
C ARG A 144 -4.82 1.27 -0.36
N THR A 145 -5.49 0.13 -0.20
CA THR A 145 -6.11 -0.61 -1.32
C THR A 145 -7.08 0.27 -2.10
N ILE A 146 -7.95 1.03 -1.41
CA ILE A 146 -8.89 1.94 -2.07
C ILE A 146 -8.15 3.01 -2.88
N LEU A 147 -7.10 3.62 -2.32
CA LEU A 147 -6.30 4.62 -3.02
C LEU A 147 -5.60 4.01 -4.25
N ALA A 148 -4.97 2.84 -4.10
CA ALA A 148 -4.27 2.15 -5.18
C ALA A 148 -5.23 1.78 -6.33
N ILE A 149 -6.38 1.18 -6.00
CA ILE A 149 -7.41 0.82 -6.98
C ILE A 149 -7.93 2.08 -7.68
N SER A 150 -8.27 3.12 -6.92
CA SER A 150 -8.81 4.36 -7.48
C SER A 150 -7.83 5.01 -8.45
N GLY A 151 -6.56 5.15 -8.05
CA GLY A 151 -5.51 5.70 -8.91
C GLY A 151 -5.29 4.87 -10.18
N THR A 152 -5.33 3.54 -10.04
CA THR A 152 -5.22 2.62 -11.19
C THR A 152 -6.38 2.79 -12.16
N PHE A 153 -7.63 2.81 -11.69
CA PHE A 153 -8.81 2.99 -12.54
C PHE A 153 -8.85 4.36 -13.21
N ILE A 154 -8.41 5.43 -12.52
CA ILE A 154 -8.26 6.76 -13.12
C ILE A 154 -7.23 6.70 -14.26
N GLY A 155 -6.10 6.02 -14.05
CA GLY A 155 -5.09 5.81 -15.08
C GLY A 155 -5.61 5.02 -16.28
N ILE A 156 -6.35 3.93 -16.04
CA ILE A 156 -7.00 3.14 -17.10
C ILE A 156 -7.94 4.02 -17.92
N PHE A 157 -8.80 4.79 -17.24
CA PHE A 157 -9.75 5.67 -17.90
C PHE A 157 -9.05 6.77 -18.71
N ALA A 158 -7.93 7.30 -18.22
CA ALA A 158 -7.12 8.25 -18.97
C ALA A 158 -6.59 7.65 -20.27
N VAL A 159 -6.03 6.44 -20.22
CA VAL A 159 -5.42 5.77 -21.39
C VAL A 159 -6.45 5.33 -22.43
N LEU A 160 -7.71 5.12 -22.04
CA LEU A 160 -8.79 4.73 -22.95
C LEU A 160 -9.50 5.92 -23.63
N LEU A 161 -9.19 7.16 -23.25
CA LEU A 161 -9.76 8.41 -23.81
C LEU A 161 -8.93 8.97 -24.96
#